data_AF-A0A1Q7D2G3-F1
#
_entry.id   AF-A0A1Q7D2G3-F1
#
_cell.length_a   1.000
_cell.length_b   1.000
_cell.length_c   1.000
_cell.angle_alpha   90.00
_cell.angle_beta   90.00
_cell.angle_gamma   90.00
#
_symmetry.space_group_name_H-M   'P 1'
#
loop_
_entity.id
_entity.type
_entity.pdbx_description
1 polymer ?
#
loop_
_entity_poly.entity_id
_entity_poly.type
_entity_poly.pdbx_seq_one_letter_code
_entity_poly.pdbx_strand_id
1 'polypeptide(L)'
;MARPVDLSGIPVVDGHCHPLLRDPLGVSSGVLLDLFTEGRPGTMRAHVAHTGYARRAIEALARRLGVEPTVDEVLAARRRAGLETGRAHLADAGVAALLVDTGYPPDAMPLGEMRRLLGCEVHEVVRIETCAERLLPQRLAYEAFVDAFRRVLSEAAPRCVAFKTIVAYRSGLDVRAWSEDETVASYARALAAVPPGGPPRLTEKPLLDHLVEVTLEVASRTGRPLQIHAGFGDPDIDLLHANPLLLRTVLEDPRWTETRVVLLHMAYPYVREAAFMTAVWPQVHLDLSLALPFLGPGALFPLLEILSLAPISKLMYGSDVSGLPELFALSAGWARAALGEALGWLVERDGLDENAAAAAGRAILSDNARVLYGLRQEP
;
A
#
# COMPACT_ATOMS: atom_id res chain seq x y z
N MET A 1 -20.33 -20.31 14.52
CA MET A 1 -19.50 -19.43 13.67
C MET A 1 -20.38 -19.09 12.49
N ALA A 2 -20.53 -17.80 12.17
CA ALA A 2 -21.29 -17.35 11.01
C ALA A 2 -20.82 -18.08 9.74
N ARG A 3 -21.75 -18.37 8.83
CA ARG A 3 -21.39 -18.89 7.53
C ARG A 3 -20.70 -17.76 6.74
N PRO A 4 -19.45 -17.94 6.25
CA PRO A 4 -18.79 -16.92 5.44
C PRO A 4 -19.56 -16.65 4.14
N VAL A 5 -19.56 -15.38 3.71
CA VAL A 5 -20.01 -14.99 2.37
C VAL A 5 -18.98 -15.48 1.36
N ASP A 6 -19.43 -16.17 0.30
CA ASP A 6 -18.54 -16.66 -0.75
C ASP A 6 -18.15 -15.52 -1.70
N LEU A 7 -16.88 -15.12 -1.62
CA LEU A 7 -16.27 -14.08 -2.47
C LEU A 7 -15.29 -14.66 -3.49
N SER A 8 -15.17 -15.99 -3.59
CA SER A 8 -14.09 -16.67 -4.34
C SER A 8 -14.04 -16.29 -5.82
N GLY A 9 -15.19 -16.04 -6.45
CA GLY A 9 -15.30 -15.64 -7.86
C GLY A 9 -15.11 -14.15 -8.15
N ILE A 10 -14.78 -13.32 -7.16
CA ILE A 10 -14.62 -11.87 -7.35
C ILE A 10 -13.19 -11.53 -7.80
N PRO A 11 -13.01 -10.89 -8.97
CA PRO A 11 -11.71 -10.40 -9.38
C PRO A 11 -11.28 -9.23 -8.49
N VAL A 12 -10.01 -9.23 -8.06
CA VAL A 12 -9.48 -8.24 -7.12
C VAL A 12 -8.65 -7.18 -7.83
N VAL A 13 -8.82 -5.93 -7.39
CA VAL A 13 -7.91 -4.82 -7.68
C VAL A 13 -7.10 -4.57 -6.42
N ASP A 14 -5.80 -4.85 -6.49
CA ASP A 14 -4.87 -4.55 -5.41
C ASP A 14 -4.52 -3.06 -5.46
N GLY A 15 -5.17 -2.27 -4.61
CA GLY A 15 -5.09 -0.81 -4.59
C GLY A 15 -3.74 -0.26 -4.11
N HIS A 16 -2.90 -1.06 -3.45
CA HIS A 16 -1.55 -0.67 -3.07
C HIS A 16 -0.66 -1.88 -2.85
N CYS A 17 0.42 -1.95 -3.62
CA CYS A 17 1.45 -2.97 -3.48
C CYS A 17 2.80 -2.48 -4.01
N HIS A 18 3.80 -3.35 -3.99
CA HIS A 18 5.17 -3.04 -4.40
C HIS A 18 5.65 -3.91 -5.57
N PRO A 19 6.75 -3.52 -6.25
CA PRO A 19 7.25 -4.28 -7.37
C PRO A 19 7.84 -5.63 -6.95
N LEU A 20 8.03 -6.51 -7.94
CA LEU A 20 8.74 -7.77 -7.75
C LEU A 20 10.23 -7.55 -7.46
N LEU A 21 10.87 -8.54 -6.85
CA LEU A 21 12.33 -8.60 -6.78
C LEU A 21 12.89 -8.69 -8.20
N ARG A 22 14.09 -8.12 -8.42
CA ARG A 22 14.79 -8.21 -9.72
C ARG A 22 15.02 -9.67 -10.17
N ASP A 23 15.29 -10.56 -9.22
CA ASP A 23 15.30 -12.01 -9.45
C ASP A 23 14.37 -12.73 -8.45
N PRO A 24 13.10 -12.97 -8.83
CA PRO A 24 12.13 -13.63 -7.95
C PRO A 24 12.35 -15.14 -7.77
N LEU A 25 13.20 -15.77 -8.59
CA LEU A 25 13.52 -17.21 -8.51
C LEU A 25 14.80 -17.48 -7.71
N GLY A 26 15.79 -16.58 -7.77
CA GLY A 26 17.05 -16.64 -7.03
C GLY A 26 16.98 -16.28 -5.55
N VAL A 27 15.78 -16.28 -4.97
CA VAL A 27 15.52 -15.87 -3.59
C VAL A 27 16.13 -16.88 -2.61
N SER A 28 16.91 -16.38 -1.65
CA SER A 28 17.44 -17.19 -0.55
C SER A 28 16.41 -17.37 0.55
N SER A 29 16.60 -18.39 1.40
CA SER A 29 15.74 -18.65 2.56
C SER A 29 15.64 -17.44 3.50
N GLY A 30 16.74 -16.71 3.68
CA GLY A 30 16.77 -15.48 4.47
C GLY A 30 15.96 -14.35 3.86
N VAL A 31 16.09 -14.12 2.55
CA VAL A 31 15.33 -13.07 1.84
C VAL A 31 13.84 -13.42 1.83
N LEU A 32 13.47 -14.68 1.64
CA LEU A 32 12.07 -15.10 1.71
C LEU A 32 11.46 -14.79 3.08
N LEU A 33 12.18 -15.08 4.17
CA LEU A 33 11.71 -14.78 5.52
C LEU A 33 11.62 -13.27 5.76
N ASP A 34 12.54 -12.47 5.22
CA ASP A 34 12.48 -11.01 5.36
C ASP A 34 11.21 -10.41 4.69
N LEU A 35 10.57 -11.10 3.74
CA LEU A 35 9.29 -10.65 3.14
C LEU A 35 8.07 -10.81 4.05
N PHE A 36 8.20 -11.47 5.20
CA PHE A 36 7.11 -11.69 6.16
C PHE A 36 7.21 -10.84 7.42
N THR A 37 8.03 -9.77 7.37
CA THR A 37 8.24 -8.87 8.51
C THR A 37 8.59 -7.47 8.04
N GLU A 38 8.13 -6.47 8.79
CA GLU A 38 8.61 -5.10 8.68
C GLU A 38 9.90 -4.88 9.50
N GLY A 39 10.44 -5.91 10.15
CA GLY A 39 11.73 -5.81 10.83
C GLY A 39 12.87 -5.52 9.86
N ARG A 40 13.94 -4.87 10.34
CA ARG A 40 15.14 -4.64 9.53
C ARG A 40 15.64 -5.97 8.94
N PRO A 41 16.04 -6.01 7.65
CA PRO A 41 16.44 -7.26 6.98
C PRO A 41 17.48 -8.04 7.79
N GLY A 42 17.25 -9.34 7.98
CA GLY A 42 18.15 -10.22 8.73
C GLY A 42 18.00 -10.19 10.25
N THR A 43 17.36 -9.18 10.84
CA THR A 43 17.30 -9.05 12.32
C THR A 43 16.26 -9.95 12.97
N MET A 44 15.18 -10.29 12.23
CA MET A 44 14.03 -11.02 12.78
C MET A 44 13.92 -12.46 12.29
N ARG A 45 14.81 -12.93 11.40
CA ARG A 45 14.66 -14.23 10.71
C ARG A 45 14.43 -15.42 11.65
N ALA A 46 15.12 -15.45 12.79
CA ALA A 46 14.96 -16.48 13.81
C ALA A 46 13.56 -16.50 14.45
N HIS A 47 12.86 -15.38 14.45
CA HIS A 47 11.51 -15.22 15.03
C HIS A 47 10.42 -15.29 13.96
N VAL A 48 10.69 -14.83 12.73
CA VAL A 48 9.70 -14.76 11.65
C VAL A 48 9.09 -16.12 11.34
N ALA A 49 9.88 -17.20 11.34
CA ALA A 49 9.39 -18.57 11.11
C ALA A 49 8.35 -19.04 12.15
N HIS A 50 8.23 -18.33 13.28
CA HIS A 50 7.24 -18.60 14.33
C HIS A 50 6.00 -17.71 14.23
N THR A 51 5.96 -16.76 13.29
CA THR A 51 4.79 -15.90 13.08
C THR A 51 3.70 -16.64 12.31
N GLY A 52 2.44 -16.23 12.53
CA GLY A 52 1.31 -16.76 11.78
C GLY A 52 1.41 -16.47 10.28
N TYR A 53 1.92 -15.29 9.90
CA TYR A 53 2.05 -14.90 8.49
C TYR A 53 3.02 -15.82 7.73
N ALA A 54 4.26 -15.95 8.21
CA ALA A 54 5.25 -16.79 7.54
C ALA A 54 4.80 -18.26 7.44
N ARG A 55 4.25 -18.84 8.53
CA ARG A 55 3.76 -20.23 8.53
C ARG A 55 2.66 -20.46 7.50
N ARG A 56 1.63 -19.60 7.50
CA ARG A 56 0.53 -19.69 6.51
C ARG A 56 1.03 -19.54 5.08
N ALA A 57 1.96 -18.62 4.83
CA ALA A 57 2.52 -18.41 3.51
C ALA A 57 3.29 -19.65 3.03
N ILE A 58 4.19 -20.20 3.85
CA ILE A 58 4.97 -21.39 3.52
C ILE A 58 4.07 -22.60 3.31
N GLU A 59 3.08 -22.84 4.19
CA GLU A 59 2.12 -23.93 4.04
C GLU A 59 1.29 -23.80 2.75
N ALA A 60 0.84 -22.59 2.42
CA ALA A 60 0.03 -22.36 1.22
C ALA A 60 0.85 -22.52 -0.07
N LEU A 61 2.10 -22.02 -0.09
CA LEU A 61 3.02 -22.23 -1.21
C LEU A 61 3.35 -23.72 -1.38
N ALA A 62 3.68 -24.41 -0.30
CA ALA A 62 4.01 -25.83 -0.32
C ALA A 62 2.84 -26.68 -0.84
N ARG A 63 1.62 -26.38 -0.38
CA ARG A 63 0.40 -27.04 -0.88
C ARG A 63 0.18 -26.82 -2.38
N ARG A 64 0.39 -25.59 -2.87
CA ARG A 64 0.28 -25.26 -4.32
C ARG A 64 1.34 -25.98 -5.15
N LEU A 65 2.52 -26.17 -4.60
CA LEU A 65 3.67 -26.78 -5.27
C LEU A 65 3.77 -28.30 -5.07
N GLY A 66 2.94 -28.89 -4.20
CA GLY A 66 2.95 -30.32 -3.89
C GLY A 66 4.22 -30.79 -3.17
N VAL A 67 4.77 -29.96 -2.28
CA VAL A 67 5.99 -30.25 -1.50
C VAL A 67 5.77 -30.11 0.00
N GLU A 68 6.75 -30.55 0.79
CA GLU A 68 6.74 -30.37 2.24
C GLU A 68 6.75 -28.86 2.61
N PRO A 69 6.07 -28.45 3.70
CA PRO A 69 5.93 -27.06 4.11
C PRO A 69 7.19 -26.52 4.81
N THR A 70 8.32 -26.60 4.12
CA THR A 70 9.59 -26.01 4.55
C THR A 70 10.04 -24.93 3.56
N VAL A 71 10.78 -23.94 4.06
CA VAL A 71 11.29 -22.84 3.22
C VAL A 71 12.13 -23.37 2.06
N ASP A 72 13.01 -24.34 2.32
CA ASP A 72 13.96 -24.83 1.32
C ASP A 72 13.26 -25.66 0.23
N GLU A 73 12.29 -26.51 0.60
CA GLU A 73 11.50 -27.27 -0.37
C GLU A 73 10.63 -26.36 -1.23
N VAL A 74 9.99 -25.35 -0.63
CA VAL A 74 9.22 -24.33 -1.36
C VAL A 74 10.13 -23.60 -2.35
N LEU A 75 11.29 -23.10 -1.93
CA LEU A 75 12.21 -22.40 -2.83
C LEU A 75 12.76 -23.29 -3.94
N ALA A 76 13.08 -24.56 -3.64
CA ALA A 76 13.53 -25.52 -4.64
C ALA A 76 12.44 -25.83 -5.67
N ALA A 77 11.19 -26.02 -5.22
CA ALA A 77 10.05 -26.24 -6.11
C ALA A 77 9.75 -25.02 -6.97
N ARG A 78 9.78 -23.80 -6.41
CA ARG A 78 9.62 -22.55 -7.17
C ARG A 78 10.66 -22.43 -8.29
N ARG A 79 11.94 -22.72 -8.00
CA ARG A 79 13.01 -22.71 -9.01
C ARG A 79 12.76 -23.71 -10.15
N ARG A 80 12.24 -24.91 -9.83
CA ARG A 80 11.88 -25.92 -10.85
C ARG A 80 10.67 -25.49 -11.68
N ALA A 81 9.68 -24.88 -11.05
CA ALA A 81 8.41 -24.48 -11.67
C ALA A 81 8.52 -23.24 -12.56
N GLY A 82 9.48 -22.36 -12.28
CA GLY A 82 9.72 -21.14 -13.07
C GLY A 82 8.68 -20.04 -12.87
N LEU A 83 8.91 -18.88 -13.50
CA LEU A 83 8.10 -17.67 -13.31
C LEU A 83 6.67 -17.79 -13.87
N GLU A 84 6.46 -18.59 -14.90
CA GLU A 84 5.13 -18.83 -15.50
C GLU A 84 4.15 -19.41 -14.48
N THR A 85 4.62 -20.22 -13.53
CA THR A 85 3.80 -20.74 -12.45
C THR A 85 3.29 -19.62 -11.54
N GLY A 86 4.13 -18.63 -11.24
CA GLY A 86 3.73 -17.45 -10.46
C GLY A 86 2.67 -16.60 -11.18
N ARG A 87 2.80 -16.46 -12.50
CA ARG A 87 1.78 -15.82 -13.34
C ARG A 87 0.46 -16.61 -13.34
N ALA A 88 0.51 -17.93 -13.48
CA ALA A 88 -0.67 -18.78 -13.41
C ALA A 88 -1.39 -18.64 -12.06
N HIS A 89 -0.64 -18.59 -10.95
CA HIS A 89 -1.23 -18.38 -9.62
C HIS A 89 -1.96 -17.05 -9.46
N LEU A 90 -1.48 -15.96 -10.09
CA LEU A 90 -2.18 -14.68 -10.11
C LEU A 90 -3.50 -14.76 -10.87
N ALA A 91 -3.47 -15.40 -12.04
CA ALA A 91 -4.66 -15.63 -12.86
C ALA A 91 -5.70 -16.49 -12.11
N ASP A 92 -5.28 -17.61 -11.52
CA ASP A 92 -6.14 -18.49 -10.72
C ASP A 92 -6.70 -17.78 -9.48
N ALA A 93 -5.94 -16.85 -8.90
CA ALA A 93 -6.38 -16.05 -7.77
C ALA A 93 -7.27 -14.87 -8.18
N GLY A 94 -7.58 -14.69 -9.47
CA GLY A 94 -8.42 -13.60 -9.97
C GLY A 94 -7.84 -12.22 -9.68
N VAL A 95 -6.51 -12.06 -9.72
CA VAL A 95 -5.88 -10.73 -9.57
C VAL A 95 -5.98 -10.00 -10.89
N ALA A 96 -6.88 -9.03 -10.97
CA ALA A 96 -7.19 -8.30 -12.19
C ALA A 96 -6.26 -7.11 -12.42
N ALA A 97 -5.93 -6.37 -11.35
CA ALA A 97 -5.06 -5.21 -11.43
C ALA A 97 -4.19 -5.02 -10.17
N LEU A 98 -2.99 -4.45 -10.37
CA LEU A 98 -2.04 -4.09 -9.32
C LEU A 98 -1.68 -2.59 -9.41
N LEU A 99 -1.78 -1.87 -8.30
CA LEU A 99 -1.35 -0.48 -8.17
C LEU A 99 -0.01 -0.43 -7.42
N VAL A 100 1.06 -0.26 -8.19
CA VAL A 100 2.43 -0.50 -7.73
C VAL A 100 3.10 0.82 -7.37
N ASP A 101 3.45 1.00 -6.09
CA ASP A 101 4.35 2.06 -5.64
C ASP A 101 5.77 1.77 -6.11
N THR A 102 6.23 2.51 -7.13
CA THR A 102 7.55 2.36 -7.75
C THR A 102 8.68 3.02 -6.97
N GLY A 103 8.37 3.64 -5.82
CA GLY A 103 9.35 4.28 -4.94
C GLY A 103 10.07 3.33 -3.99
N TYR A 104 9.69 2.04 -3.93
CA TYR A 104 10.33 1.04 -3.09
C TYR A 104 10.06 -0.39 -3.58
N PRO A 105 11.01 -1.33 -3.43
CA PRO A 105 12.40 -1.09 -3.04
C PRO A 105 13.23 -0.51 -4.21
N PRO A 106 14.40 0.12 -3.95
CA PRO A 106 15.18 0.79 -4.99
C PRO A 106 15.73 -0.16 -6.08
N ASP A 107 16.07 -1.39 -5.72
CA ASP A 107 16.62 -2.41 -6.63
C ASP A 107 15.56 -3.40 -7.15
N ALA A 108 14.31 -2.97 -7.21
CA ALA A 108 13.21 -3.80 -7.66
C ALA A 108 13.20 -4.00 -9.19
N MET A 109 12.38 -4.95 -9.64
CA MET A 109 12.09 -5.15 -11.06
C MET A 109 11.47 -3.88 -11.66
N PRO A 110 11.96 -3.38 -12.81
CA PRO A 110 11.35 -2.26 -13.49
C PRO A 110 9.88 -2.53 -13.85
N LEU A 111 9.01 -1.53 -13.67
CA LEU A 111 7.56 -1.68 -13.87
C LEU A 111 7.18 -2.20 -15.28
N GLY A 112 7.92 -1.79 -16.31
CA GLY A 112 7.71 -2.28 -17.68
C GLY A 112 8.01 -3.76 -17.87
N GLU A 113 8.95 -4.31 -17.10
CA GLU A 113 9.25 -5.74 -17.07
C GLU A 113 8.19 -6.51 -16.27
N MET A 114 7.81 -6.00 -15.10
CA MET A 114 6.74 -6.56 -14.27
C MET A 114 5.42 -6.67 -15.05
N ARG A 115 5.06 -5.65 -15.84
CA ARG A 115 3.90 -5.65 -16.75
C ARG A 115 3.90 -6.82 -17.73
N ARG A 116 5.06 -7.15 -18.30
CA ARG A 116 5.17 -8.26 -19.27
C ARG A 116 5.05 -9.62 -18.59
N LEU A 117 5.48 -9.70 -17.32
CA LEU A 117 5.54 -10.95 -16.57
C LEU A 117 4.18 -11.36 -15.97
N LEU A 118 3.42 -10.44 -15.37
CA LEU A 118 2.29 -10.81 -14.51
C LEU A 118 0.96 -11.06 -15.22
N GLY A 119 0.79 -10.62 -16.47
CA GLY A 119 -0.42 -10.89 -17.27
C GLY A 119 -1.71 -10.16 -16.82
N CYS A 120 -1.71 -9.50 -15.65
CA CYS A 120 -2.78 -8.62 -15.17
C CYS A 120 -2.49 -7.15 -15.52
N GLU A 121 -3.44 -6.25 -15.25
CA GLU A 121 -3.21 -4.81 -15.38
C GLU A 121 -2.23 -4.33 -14.29
N VAL A 122 -1.22 -3.54 -14.66
CA VAL A 122 -0.25 -3.02 -13.69
C VAL A 122 -0.11 -1.51 -13.87
N HIS A 123 -0.53 -0.77 -12.86
CA HIS A 123 -0.58 0.68 -12.82
C HIS A 123 0.50 1.25 -11.91
N GLU A 124 1.01 2.41 -12.28
CA GLU A 124 2.04 3.10 -11.49
C GLU A 124 1.41 3.97 -10.41
N VAL A 125 1.97 3.90 -9.20
CA VAL A 125 1.79 4.87 -8.12
C VAL A 125 3.13 5.56 -7.90
N VAL A 126 3.13 6.90 -7.88
CA VAL A 126 4.36 7.70 -7.81
C VAL A 126 4.62 8.16 -6.38
N ARG A 127 5.72 7.69 -5.78
CA ARG A 127 6.18 8.13 -4.46
C ARG A 127 6.87 9.48 -4.52
N ILE A 128 6.30 10.47 -3.84
CA ILE A 128 6.72 11.87 -3.96
C ILE A 128 8.09 12.13 -3.33
N GLU A 129 8.43 11.46 -2.23
CA GLU A 129 9.71 11.65 -1.54
C GLU A 129 10.87 11.24 -2.45
N THR A 130 10.72 10.13 -3.18
CA THR A 130 11.75 9.70 -4.15
C THR A 130 11.90 10.66 -5.31
N CYS A 131 10.84 11.38 -5.69
CA CYS A 131 10.90 12.42 -6.70
C CYS A 131 11.72 13.62 -6.19
N ALA A 132 11.44 14.09 -4.97
CA ALA A 132 12.19 15.16 -4.33
C ALA A 132 13.67 14.77 -4.12
N GLU A 133 13.93 13.55 -3.63
CA GLU A 133 15.28 13.03 -3.39
C GLU A 133 16.11 12.93 -4.68
N ARG A 134 15.51 12.63 -5.83
CA ARG A 134 16.19 12.66 -7.13
C ARG A 134 16.55 14.06 -7.61
N LEU A 135 15.85 15.09 -7.13
CA LEU A 135 16.10 16.50 -7.50
C LEU A 135 17.17 17.15 -6.60
N LEU A 136 17.29 16.73 -5.33
CA LEU A 136 18.23 17.31 -4.36
C LEU A 136 19.71 17.36 -4.85
N PRO A 137 20.26 16.31 -5.50
CA PRO A 137 21.64 16.34 -6.00
C PRO A 137 21.91 17.41 -7.06
N GLN A 138 20.86 17.94 -7.72
CA GLN A 138 20.98 19.00 -8.71
C GLN A 138 21.26 20.37 -8.07
N ARG A 139 21.08 20.50 -6.74
CA ARG A 139 21.38 21.73 -5.96
C ARG A 139 20.78 23.00 -6.59
N LEU A 140 19.54 22.91 -7.05
CA LEU A 140 18.79 24.05 -7.58
C LEU A 140 18.56 25.11 -6.50
N ALA A 141 18.27 26.35 -6.91
CA ALA A 141 17.66 27.32 -5.98
C ALA A 141 16.31 26.78 -5.47
N TYR A 142 15.88 27.21 -4.28
CA TYR A 142 14.69 26.68 -3.62
C TYR A 142 13.43 26.74 -4.49
N GLU A 143 13.16 27.89 -5.10
CA GLU A 143 11.98 28.11 -5.94
C GLU A 143 12.04 27.21 -7.18
N ALA A 144 13.22 27.11 -7.80
CA ALA A 144 13.46 26.25 -8.95
C ALA A 144 13.33 24.74 -8.60
N PHE A 145 13.67 24.35 -7.37
CA PHE A 145 13.48 22.99 -6.87
C PHE A 145 11.99 22.67 -6.68
N VAL A 146 11.23 23.56 -6.05
CA VAL A 146 9.77 23.39 -5.87
C VAL A 146 9.07 23.32 -7.22
N ASP A 147 9.45 24.19 -8.16
CA ASP A 147 8.93 24.17 -9.53
C ASP A 147 9.29 22.87 -10.27
N ALA A 148 10.53 22.40 -10.13
CA ALA A 148 10.94 21.13 -10.73
C ALA A 148 10.16 19.95 -10.14
N PHE A 149 9.95 19.93 -8.82
CA PHE A 149 9.16 18.91 -8.15
C PHE A 149 7.71 18.91 -8.65
N ARG A 150 7.07 20.09 -8.71
CA ARG A 150 5.72 20.25 -9.27
C ARG A 150 5.62 19.76 -10.71
N ARG A 151 6.61 20.09 -11.56
CA ARG A 151 6.68 19.62 -12.95
C ARG A 151 6.77 18.09 -13.01
N VAL A 152 7.65 17.47 -12.22
CA VAL A 152 7.79 16.00 -12.16
C VAL A 152 6.44 15.33 -11.85
N LEU A 153 5.70 15.83 -10.85
CA LEU A 153 4.38 15.28 -10.52
C LEU A 153 3.36 15.50 -11.64
N SER A 154 3.32 16.70 -12.20
CA SER A 154 2.38 17.07 -13.27
C SER A 154 2.61 16.25 -14.54
N GLU A 155 3.87 15.99 -14.90
CA GLU A 155 4.26 15.15 -16.05
C GLU A 155 4.01 13.66 -15.80
N ALA A 156 4.00 13.22 -14.54
CA ALA A 156 3.71 11.85 -14.16
C ALA A 156 2.20 11.54 -14.08
N ALA A 157 1.38 12.54 -13.73
CA ALA A 157 -0.08 12.38 -13.52
C ALA A 157 -0.87 11.70 -14.65
N PRO A 158 -0.52 11.87 -15.95
CA PRO A 158 -1.19 11.14 -17.04
C PRO A 158 -0.80 9.66 -17.12
N ARG A 159 0.32 9.25 -16.50
CA ARG A 159 0.87 7.89 -16.57
C ARG A 159 0.71 7.09 -15.28
N CYS A 160 0.56 7.77 -14.14
CA CYS A 160 0.24 7.16 -12.85
C CYS A 160 -1.26 7.23 -12.54
N VAL A 161 -1.71 6.35 -11.65
CA VAL A 161 -3.10 6.35 -11.17
C VAL A 161 -3.25 7.02 -9.81
N ALA A 162 -2.15 7.19 -9.06
CA ALA A 162 -2.11 7.88 -7.78
C ALA A 162 -0.71 8.44 -7.47
N PHE A 163 -0.66 9.38 -6.54
CA PHE A 163 0.55 9.75 -5.82
C PHE A 163 0.61 9.03 -4.48
N LYS A 164 1.81 8.88 -3.93
CA LYS A 164 2.04 8.27 -2.62
C LYS A 164 3.00 9.12 -1.80
N THR A 165 2.64 9.37 -0.54
CA THR A 165 3.57 9.92 0.46
C THR A 165 3.91 8.88 1.53
N ILE A 166 5.17 8.86 1.92
CA ILE A 166 5.71 8.15 3.10
C ILE A 166 6.07 9.15 4.22
N VAL A 167 5.44 10.33 4.28
CA VAL A 167 5.78 11.36 5.29
C VAL A 167 5.71 10.83 6.73
N ALA A 168 4.84 9.85 7.01
CA ALA A 168 4.80 9.13 8.28
C ALA A 168 6.15 8.49 8.68
N TYR A 169 6.89 7.90 7.72
CA TYR A 169 8.25 7.34 7.93
C TYR A 169 9.36 8.40 8.05
N ARG A 170 9.04 9.68 7.80
CA ARG A 170 10.03 10.75 7.74
C ARG A 170 9.87 11.73 8.89
N SER A 171 8.71 12.37 8.97
CA SER A 171 8.45 13.47 9.89
C SER A 171 7.06 13.44 10.53
N GLY A 172 6.31 12.35 10.34
CA GLY A 172 4.99 12.16 10.91
C GLY A 172 3.84 12.77 10.09
N LEU A 173 2.61 12.43 10.48
CA LEU A 173 1.37 12.81 9.79
C LEU A 173 0.79 14.17 10.20
N ASP A 174 1.39 14.87 11.17
CA ASP A 174 1.01 16.25 11.53
C ASP A 174 1.53 17.24 10.48
N VAL A 175 1.01 17.13 9.25
CA VAL A 175 1.35 17.98 8.11
C VAL A 175 0.68 19.35 8.31
N ARG A 176 1.48 20.41 8.23
CA ARG A 176 1.01 21.78 8.44
C ARG A 176 1.65 22.76 7.47
N ALA A 177 1.04 23.92 7.31
CA ALA A 177 1.64 25.04 6.59
C ALA A 177 2.76 25.67 7.44
N TRP A 178 3.87 25.98 6.79
CA TRP A 178 5.05 26.63 7.38
C TRP A 178 5.31 27.98 6.71
N SER A 179 6.03 28.87 7.38
CA SER A 179 6.47 30.11 6.72
C SER A 179 7.48 29.80 5.61
N GLU A 180 7.59 30.70 4.63
CA GLU A 180 8.55 30.57 3.53
C GLU A 180 9.99 30.47 4.07
N ASP A 181 10.36 31.32 5.03
CA ASP A 181 11.67 31.32 5.68
C ASP A 181 12.01 29.96 6.33
N GLU A 182 11.05 29.35 7.03
CA GLU A 182 11.23 28.03 7.66
C GLU A 182 11.44 26.94 6.62
N THR A 183 10.67 26.97 5.52
CA THR A 183 10.77 26.00 4.44
C THR A 183 12.09 26.15 3.67
N VAL A 184 12.52 27.39 3.37
CA VAL A 184 13.82 27.69 2.74
C VAL A 184 14.97 27.22 3.62
N ALA A 185 14.94 27.50 4.92
CA ALA A 185 15.96 27.03 5.86
C ALA A 185 16.00 25.50 5.95
N SER A 186 14.82 24.85 5.90
CA SER A 186 14.69 23.39 5.88
C SER A 186 15.25 22.78 4.58
N TYR A 187 15.04 23.43 3.44
CA TYR A 187 15.67 23.06 2.17
C TYR A 187 17.19 23.17 2.20
N ALA A 188 17.74 24.25 2.78
CA ALA A 188 19.18 24.40 2.93
C ALA A 188 19.79 23.27 3.78
N ARG A 189 19.13 22.85 4.87
CA ARG A 189 19.55 21.68 5.66
C ARG A 189 19.46 20.38 4.87
N ALA A 190 18.39 20.18 4.09
CA ALA A 190 18.25 19.02 3.23
C ALA A 190 19.38 18.92 2.20
N LEU A 191 19.78 20.05 1.59
CA LEU A 191 20.91 20.13 0.65
C LEU A 191 22.27 19.86 1.32
N ALA A 192 22.44 20.29 2.56
CA ALA A 192 23.65 20.03 3.33
C ALA A 192 23.79 18.55 3.71
N ALA A 193 22.66 17.85 3.90
CA ALA A 193 22.60 16.44 4.25
C ALA A 193 22.74 15.48 3.05
N VAL A 194 22.80 15.97 1.80
CA VAL A 194 22.98 15.13 0.61
C VAL A 194 24.35 14.45 0.65
N PRO A 195 24.43 13.11 0.76
CA PRO A 195 25.71 12.42 0.87
C PRO A 195 26.47 12.41 -0.46
N PRO A 196 27.82 12.43 -0.45
CA PRO A 196 28.62 12.16 -1.64
C PRO A 196 28.36 10.74 -2.16
N GLY A 197 27.89 10.61 -3.41
CA GLY A 197 27.78 9.32 -4.11
C GLY A 197 26.64 8.39 -3.67
N GLY A 198 25.71 8.84 -2.80
CA GLY A 198 24.54 8.06 -2.37
C GLY A 198 23.21 8.80 -2.56
N PRO A 199 22.06 8.10 -2.55
CA PRO A 199 20.76 8.77 -2.60
C PRO A 199 20.51 9.54 -1.30
N PRO A 200 20.04 10.81 -1.37
CA PRO A 200 19.70 11.54 -0.16
C PRO A 200 18.46 10.93 0.50
N ARG A 201 18.41 10.93 1.83
CA ARG A 201 17.20 10.63 2.60
C ARG A 201 16.62 11.94 3.11
N LEU A 202 15.48 12.36 2.57
CA LEU A 202 14.79 13.58 3.01
C LEU A 202 14.04 13.38 4.34
N THR A 203 14.45 14.08 5.40
CA THR A 203 13.83 14.01 6.75
C THR A 203 13.44 15.39 7.30
N GLU A 204 13.59 16.43 6.49
CA GLU A 204 13.41 17.83 6.88
C GLU A 204 11.92 18.21 6.86
N LYS A 205 11.29 18.31 8.04
CA LYS A 205 9.83 18.39 8.19
C LYS A 205 9.17 19.58 7.47
N PRO A 206 9.58 20.85 7.65
CA PRO A 206 8.95 21.95 6.92
C PRO A 206 8.98 21.76 5.40
N LEU A 207 10.10 21.28 4.86
CA LEU A 207 10.19 20.94 3.44
C LEU A 207 9.26 19.79 3.06
N LEU A 208 9.25 18.69 3.82
CA LEU A 208 8.37 17.54 3.55
C LEU A 208 6.89 17.93 3.56
N ASP A 209 6.45 18.66 4.59
CA ASP A 209 5.06 19.12 4.71
C ASP A 209 4.68 20.02 3.52
N HIS A 210 5.58 20.93 3.12
CA HIS A 210 5.37 21.77 1.94
C HIS A 210 5.28 20.96 0.63
N LEU A 211 6.12 19.92 0.47
CA LEU A 211 6.06 19.04 -0.69
C LEU A 211 4.77 18.20 -0.72
N VAL A 212 4.20 17.85 0.44
CA VAL A 212 2.86 17.26 0.54
C VAL A 212 1.80 18.26 0.08
N GLU A 213 1.85 19.53 0.51
CA GLU A 213 0.92 20.58 0.02
C GLU A 213 1.01 20.79 -1.49
N VAL A 214 2.23 20.85 -2.05
CA VAL A 214 2.43 20.93 -3.51
C VAL A 214 1.85 19.72 -4.23
N THR A 215 1.98 18.53 -3.63
CA THR A 215 1.36 17.31 -4.15
C THR A 215 -0.16 17.37 -4.11
N LEU A 216 -0.77 17.86 -3.02
CA LEU A 216 -2.22 18.04 -2.91
C LEU A 216 -2.75 19.00 -3.98
N GLU A 217 -2.01 20.07 -4.31
CA GLU A 217 -2.36 20.98 -5.40
C GLU A 217 -2.35 20.28 -6.77
N VAL A 218 -1.32 19.49 -7.06
CA VAL A 218 -1.24 18.71 -8.31
C VAL A 218 -2.32 17.63 -8.36
N ALA A 219 -2.56 16.94 -7.25
CA ALA A 219 -3.59 15.92 -7.09
C ALA A 219 -5.00 16.50 -7.36
N SER A 220 -5.31 17.66 -6.78
CA SER A 220 -6.57 18.38 -6.99
C SER A 220 -6.76 18.75 -8.47
N ARG A 221 -5.74 19.32 -9.13
CA ARG A 221 -5.80 19.70 -10.55
C ARG A 221 -5.91 18.52 -11.52
N THR A 222 -5.25 17.41 -11.21
CA THR A 222 -5.16 16.24 -12.10
C THR A 222 -6.22 15.18 -11.81
N GLY A 223 -6.95 15.32 -10.71
CA GLY A 223 -7.87 14.30 -10.23
C GLY A 223 -7.18 13.00 -9.83
N ARG A 224 -5.91 13.03 -9.44
CA ARG A 224 -5.20 11.84 -8.93
C ARG A 224 -5.32 11.78 -7.40
N PRO A 225 -5.73 10.65 -6.81
CA PRO A 225 -5.73 10.51 -5.36
C PRO A 225 -4.31 10.47 -4.79
N LEU A 226 -4.18 10.86 -3.52
CA LEU A 226 -2.97 10.74 -2.73
C LEU A 226 -3.12 9.59 -1.72
N GLN A 227 -2.31 8.55 -1.90
CA GLN A 227 -2.14 7.49 -0.90
C GLN A 227 -1.19 7.99 0.21
N ILE A 228 -1.56 7.77 1.46
CA ILE A 228 -0.80 8.19 2.64
C ILE A 228 -0.56 6.98 3.52
N HIS A 229 0.71 6.62 3.72
CA HIS A 229 1.06 5.60 4.69
C HIS A 229 0.63 6.05 6.09
N ALA A 230 -0.08 5.19 6.82
CA ALA A 230 -0.49 5.44 8.20
C ALA A 230 -0.34 4.16 9.04
N GLY A 231 0.04 4.32 10.31
CA GLY A 231 0.20 3.20 11.23
C GLY A 231 1.42 2.32 10.94
N PHE A 232 1.16 1.03 10.69
CA PHE A 232 2.11 -0.07 10.80
C PHE A 232 3.28 0.06 9.82
N GLY A 233 4.51 -0.08 10.31
CA GLY A 233 5.72 -0.05 9.49
C GLY A 233 6.95 -0.59 10.24
N ASP A 234 8.11 -0.39 9.65
CA ASP A 234 9.41 -0.81 10.18
C ASP A 234 9.91 0.08 11.34
N PRO A 235 11.05 -0.23 11.99
CA PRO A 235 11.59 0.60 13.06
C PRO A 235 12.06 2.01 12.67
N ASP A 236 12.00 2.41 11.40
CA ASP A 236 12.24 3.81 11.00
C ASP A 236 10.99 4.68 11.20
N ILE A 237 9.79 4.10 11.33
CA ILE A 237 8.57 4.86 11.61
C ILE A 237 8.45 5.16 13.11
N ASP A 238 8.16 6.43 13.44
CA ASP A 238 7.64 6.75 14.77
C ASP A 238 6.12 6.53 14.76
N LEU A 239 5.69 5.40 15.31
CA LEU A 239 4.29 5.02 15.32
C LEU A 239 3.41 6.08 16.01
N LEU A 240 3.92 6.78 17.03
CA LEU A 240 3.18 7.84 17.73
C LEU A 240 2.78 8.98 16.78
N HIS A 241 3.63 9.24 15.78
CA HIS A 241 3.41 10.26 14.76
C HIS A 241 2.78 9.71 13.46
N ALA A 242 2.43 8.42 13.43
CA ALA A 242 1.77 7.76 12.31
C ALA A 242 0.25 7.59 12.53
N ASN A 243 -0.33 8.20 13.57
CA ASN A 243 -1.78 8.24 13.77
C ASN A 243 -2.45 9.15 12.71
N PRO A 244 -3.40 8.64 11.91
CA PRO A 244 -4.01 9.40 10.82
C PRO A 244 -4.84 10.60 11.28
N LEU A 245 -5.31 10.67 12.55
CA LEU A 245 -6.01 11.86 13.07
C LEU A 245 -5.15 13.13 13.03
N LEU A 246 -3.82 13.00 12.99
CA LEU A 246 -2.91 14.14 12.83
C LEU A 246 -3.10 14.86 11.48
N LEU A 247 -3.70 14.20 10.48
CA LEU A 247 -4.04 14.83 9.20
C LEU A 247 -5.23 15.80 9.30
N ARG A 248 -5.87 15.94 10.46
CA ARG A 248 -7.05 16.82 10.64
C ARG A 248 -6.83 18.22 10.06
N THR A 249 -5.67 18.83 10.31
CA THR A 249 -5.33 20.17 9.79
C THR A 249 -5.38 20.22 8.26
N VAL A 250 -4.88 19.18 7.58
CA VAL A 250 -4.97 19.05 6.12
C VAL A 250 -6.42 18.83 5.68
N LEU A 251 -7.17 18.00 6.41
CA LEU A 251 -8.54 17.65 6.03
C LEU A 251 -9.54 18.79 6.21
N GLU A 252 -9.31 19.66 7.20
CA GLU A 252 -10.14 20.83 7.50
C GLU A 252 -9.70 22.10 6.73
N ASP A 253 -8.61 22.02 5.95
CA ASP A 253 -8.17 23.12 5.09
C ASP A 253 -9.08 23.24 3.84
N PRO A 254 -9.72 24.41 3.62
CA PRO A 254 -10.62 24.62 2.48
C PRO A 254 -9.97 24.42 1.10
N ARG A 255 -8.64 24.49 0.99
CA ARG A 255 -7.90 24.27 -0.26
C ARG A 255 -8.00 22.82 -0.74
N TRP A 256 -8.22 21.87 0.18
CA TRP A 256 -8.07 20.43 -0.08
C TRP A 256 -9.37 19.64 -0.01
N THR A 257 -10.54 20.30 0.07
CA THR A 257 -11.85 19.62 0.23
C THR A 257 -12.19 18.66 -0.91
N GLU A 258 -11.73 18.96 -2.12
CA GLU A 258 -11.97 18.14 -3.33
C GLU A 258 -10.87 17.09 -3.58
N THR A 259 -9.82 17.07 -2.75
CA THR A 259 -8.78 16.04 -2.88
C THR A 259 -9.33 14.69 -2.46
N ARG A 260 -8.72 13.62 -2.96
CA ARG A 260 -9.02 12.25 -2.51
C ARG A 260 -7.80 11.70 -1.83
N VAL A 261 -7.94 11.30 -0.58
CA VAL A 261 -6.87 10.69 0.21
C VAL A 261 -7.23 9.25 0.54
N VAL A 262 -6.24 8.36 0.49
CA VAL A 262 -6.38 6.95 0.85
C VAL A 262 -5.40 6.66 1.98
N LEU A 263 -5.94 6.37 3.17
CA LEU A 263 -5.14 5.94 4.31
C LEU A 263 -4.77 4.48 4.10
N LEU A 264 -3.46 4.21 4.06
CA LEU A 264 -2.95 2.87 3.85
C LEU A 264 -2.90 2.03 5.12
N HIS A 265 -2.84 0.73 4.90
CA HIS A 265 -2.43 -0.28 5.87
C HIS A 265 -3.45 -0.57 6.99
N MET A 266 -4.75 -0.38 6.70
CA MET A 266 -5.82 -0.26 7.71
C MET A 266 -5.56 0.86 8.75
N ALA A 267 -4.54 1.70 8.53
CA ALA A 267 -3.90 2.51 9.54
C ALA A 267 -3.51 1.76 10.84
N TYR A 268 -3.30 0.44 10.79
CA TYR A 268 -3.12 -0.37 12.00
C TYR A 268 -1.97 0.16 12.89
N PRO A 269 -2.12 0.32 14.22
CA PRO A 269 -3.25 -0.11 15.05
C PRO A 269 -4.37 0.94 15.19
N TYR A 270 -4.32 2.06 14.47
CA TYR A 270 -5.30 3.17 14.49
C TYR A 270 -6.54 2.89 13.64
N VAL A 271 -7.01 1.65 13.63
CA VAL A 271 -8.08 1.17 12.75
C VAL A 271 -9.39 1.91 13.02
N ARG A 272 -9.68 2.18 14.30
CA ARG A 272 -10.90 2.87 14.74
C ARG A 272 -10.89 4.33 14.30
N GLU A 273 -9.75 4.98 14.45
CA GLU A 273 -9.51 6.34 13.99
C GLU A 273 -9.72 6.44 12.48
N ALA A 274 -9.13 5.54 11.70
CA ALA A 274 -9.29 5.54 10.25
C ALA A 274 -10.75 5.27 9.83
N ALA A 275 -11.43 4.30 10.45
CA ALA A 275 -12.84 4.03 10.19
C ALA A 275 -13.71 5.26 10.49
N PHE A 276 -13.51 5.90 11.65
CA PHE A 276 -14.16 7.16 12.00
C PHE A 276 -13.90 8.25 10.95
N MET A 277 -12.65 8.41 10.51
CA MET A 277 -12.30 9.43 9.53
C MET A 277 -13.04 9.24 8.19
N THR A 278 -13.18 8.00 7.72
CA THR A 278 -13.95 7.73 6.49
C THR A 278 -15.44 8.09 6.61
N ALA A 279 -16.01 7.99 7.82
CA ALA A 279 -17.40 8.34 8.10
C ALA A 279 -17.64 9.86 8.19
N VAL A 280 -16.61 10.64 8.51
CA VAL A 280 -16.73 12.09 8.75
C VAL A 280 -16.27 12.93 7.57
N TRP A 281 -15.12 12.63 6.96
CA TRP A 281 -14.55 13.47 5.90
C TRP A 281 -14.81 12.89 4.51
N PRO A 282 -15.45 13.64 3.59
CA PRO A 282 -15.73 13.18 2.22
C PRO A 282 -14.48 12.69 1.48
N GLN A 283 -13.35 13.39 1.64
CA GLN A 283 -12.10 13.06 0.95
C GLN A 283 -11.43 11.75 1.39
N VAL A 284 -11.74 11.23 2.59
CA VAL A 284 -10.99 10.12 3.20
C VAL A 284 -11.53 8.76 2.77
N HIS A 285 -10.62 7.92 2.28
CA HIS A 285 -10.81 6.50 1.99
C HIS A 285 -9.81 5.68 2.80
N LEU A 286 -10.06 4.38 2.92
CA LEU A 286 -9.24 3.45 3.69
C LEU A 286 -9.02 2.17 2.89
N ASP A 287 -7.76 1.75 2.74
CA ASP A 287 -7.48 0.39 2.27
C ASP A 287 -7.10 -0.58 3.39
N LEU A 288 -7.15 -1.85 3.00
CA LEU A 288 -6.98 -2.99 3.89
C LEU A 288 -5.58 -3.62 3.80
N SER A 289 -4.60 -2.93 3.22
CA SER A 289 -3.27 -3.47 2.94
C SER A 289 -2.43 -3.72 4.21
N LEU A 290 -1.28 -4.38 4.05
CA LEU A 290 -0.27 -4.69 5.08
C LEU A 290 -0.78 -5.46 6.32
N ALA A 291 -1.61 -4.83 7.14
CA ALA A 291 -2.18 -5.40 8.35
C ALA A 291 -2.98 -6.68 8.05
N LEU A 292 -3.76 -6.73 6.97
CA LEU A 292 -4.56 -7.91 6.62
C LEU A 292 -3.72 -9.19 6.47
N PRO A 293 -2.73 -9.25 5.55
CA PRO A 293 -1.92 -10.46 5.39
C PRO A 293 -1.14 -10.82 6.67
N PHE A 294 -0.65 -9.82 7.42
CA PHE A 294 0.09 -10.04 8.66
C PHE A 294 -0.79 -10.67 9.75
N LEU A 295 -1.95 -10.07 10.03
CA LEU A 295 -2.89 -10.54 11.05
C LEU A 295 -3.52 -11.90 10.68
N GLY A 296 -3.75 -12.14 9.38
CA GLY A 296 -4.38 -13.37 8.88
C GLY A 296 -5.78 -13.56 9.47
N PRO A 297 -6.09 -14.72 10.09
CA PRO A 297 -7.41 -14.92 10.73
C PRO A 297 -7.74 -13.85 11.78
N GLY A 298 -6.74 -13.27 12.43
CA GLY A 298 -6.93 -12.16 13.38
C GLY A 298 -7.46 -10.88 12.74
N ALA A 299 -7.36 -10.73 11.42
CA ALA A 299 -7.88 -9.57 10.68
C ALA A 299 -9.41 -9.45 10.78
N LEU A 300 -10.11 -10.53 11.17
CA LEU A 300 -11.56 -10.49 11.43
C LEU A 300 -11.94 -9.34 12.37
N PHE A 301 -11.23 -9.15 13.48
CA PHE A 301 -11.57 -8.15 14.49
C PHE A 301 -11.46 -6.70 13.99
N PRO A 302 -10.32 -6.25 13.43
CA PRO A 302 -10.25 -4.91 12.85
C PRO A 302 -11.19 -4.74 11.65
N LEU A 303 -11.45 -5.79 10.85
CA LEU A 303 -12.45 -5.71 9.77
C LEU A 303 -13.86 -5.47 10.33
N LEU A 304 -14.24 -6.10 11.44
CA LEU A 304 -15.52 -5.82 12.09
C LEU A 304 -15.59 -4.38 12.60
N GLU A 305 -14.51 -3.83 13.18
CA GLU A 305 -14.45 -2.43 13.61
C GLU A 305 -14.60 -1.46 12.42
N ILE A 306 -13.92 -1.75 11.31
CA ILE A 306 -14.02 -0.95 10.07
C ILE A 306 -15.43 -1.02 9.50
N LEU A 307 -15.93 -2.23 9.22
CA LEU A 307 -17.21 -2.43 8.53
C LEU A 307 -18.42 -1.95 9.35
N SER A 308 -18.27 -1.85 10.68
CA SER A 308 -19.33 -1.33 11.56
C SER A 308 -19.48 0.19 11.49
N LEU A 309 -18.49 0.93 10.97
CA LEU A 309 -18.48 2.39 11.00
C LEU A 309 -18.21 3.03 9.63
N ALA A 310 -17.26 2.49 8.87
CA ALA A 310 -16.84 3.05 7.60
C ALA A 310 -17.88 2.81 6.48
N PRO A 311 -18.17 3.80 5.63
CA PRO A 311 -18.96 3.58 4.44
C PRO A 311 -18.28 2.57 3.51
N ILE A 312 -18.98 1.51 3.11
CA ILE A 312 -18.45 0.47 2.21
C ILE A 312 -17.84 1.06 0.93
N SER A 313 -18.42 2.12 0.38
CA SER A 313 -17.95 2.82 -0.83
C SER A 313 -16.58 3.50 -0.68
N LYS A 314 -16.04 3.58 0.53
CA LYS A 314 -14.74 4.20 0.85
C LYS A 314 -13.67 3.19 1.24
N LEU A 315 -14.00 1.91 1.23
CA LEU A 315 -13.11 0.82 1.60
C LEU A 315 -12.53 0.14 0.35
N MET A 316 -11.26 -0.23 0.39
CA MET A 316 -10.58 -0.86 -0.76
C MET A 316 -9.64 -1.97 -0.32
N TYR A 317 -9.53 -3.01 -1.13
CA TYR A 317 -8.47 -3.99 -0.98
C TYR A 317 -7.13 -3.41 -1.44
N GLY A 318 -6.10 -3.68 -0.66
CA GLY A 318 -4.71 -3.61 -1.07
C GLY A 318 -3.94 -4.71 -0.34
N SER A 319 -2.76 -5.10 -0.82
CA SER A 319 -1.96 -6.14 -0.20
C SER A 319 -0.76 -5.60 0.58
N ASP A 320 -0.15 -4.52 0.10
CA ASP A 320 1.19 -4.04 0.45
C ASP A 320 2.31 -5.09 0.25
N VAL A 321 2.02 -6.13 -0.53
CA VAL A 321 2.97 -7.20 -0.79
C VAL A 321 4.02 -6.73 -1.79
N SER A 322 5.25 -7.22 -1.62
CA SER A 322 6.35 -7.04 -2.55
C SER A 322 6.94 -8.37 -3.00
N GLY A 323 7.76 -8.31 -4.03
CA GLY A 323 8.81 -9.29 -4.24
C GLY A 323 8.45 -10.50 -5.09
N LEU A 324 7.44 -11.29 -4.72
CA LEU A 324 7.13 -12.58 -5.38
C LEU A 324 5.69 -12.63 -5.90
N PRO A 325 5.46 -13.04 -7.17
CA PRO A 325 4.12 -13.12 -7.76
C PRO A 325 3.12 -13.95 -6.94
N GLU A 326 3.59 -15.04 -6.34
CA GLU A 326 2.73 -15.96 -5.60
C GLU A 326 2.16 -15.34 -4.31
N LEU A 327 2.87 -14.36 -3.72
CA LEU A 327 2.43 -13.70 -2.48
C LEU A 327 1.22 -12.78 -2.73
N PHE A 328 1.14 -12.13 -3.89
CA PHE A 328 -0.06 -11.37 -4.29
C PHE A 328 -1.26 -12.30 -4.42
N ALA A 329 -1.09 -13.46 -5.07
CA ALA A 329 -2.13 -14.47 -5.22
C ALA A 329 -2.59 -15.06 -3.88
N LEU A 330 -1.68 -15.19 -2.91
CA LEU A 330 -2.03 -15.60 -1.54
C LEU A 330 -2.79 -14.50 -0.80
N SER A 331 -2.30 -13.26 -0.85
CA SER A 331 -2.93 -12.11 -0.21
C SER A 331 -4.36 -11.90 -0.71
N ALA A 332 -4.60 -12.00 -2.03
CA ALA A 332 -5.93 -11.92 -2.63
C ALA A 332 -6.89 -12.99 -2.08
N GLY A 333 -6.40 -14.23 -1.95
CA GLY A 333 -7.16 -15.34 -1.38
C GLY A 333 -7.50 -15.11 0.10
N TRP A 334 -6.54 -14.63 0.89
CA TRP A 334 -6.76 -14.34 2.31
C TRP A 334 -7.69 -13.15 2.51
N ALA A 335 -7.60 -12.12 1.67
CA ALA A 335 -8.51 -10.98 1.72
C ALA A 335 -9.96 -11.39 1.48
N ARG A 336 -10.22 -12.20 0.45
CA ARG A 336 -11.56 -12.77 0.21
C ARG A 336 -12.06 -13.60 1.40
N ALA A 337 -11.21 -14.45 1.96
CA ALA A 337 -11.59 -15.29 3.09
C ALA A 337 -11.93 -14.46 4.34
N ALA A 338 -11.04 -13.55 4.74
CA ALA A 338 -11.23 -12.72 5.92
C ALA A 338 -12.42 -11.75 5.77
N LEU A 339 -12.58 -11.13 4.59
CA LEU A 339 -13.70 -10.24 4.31
C LEU A 339 -15.03 -11.02 4.25
N GLY A 340 -15.03 -12.20 3.61
CA GLY A 340 -16.22 -13.06 3.55
C GLY A 340 -16.68 -13.52 4.94
N GLU A 341 -15.73 -13.82 5.84
CA GLU A 341 -16.03 -14.13 7.24
C GLU A 341 -16.60 -12.92 7.99
N ALA A 342 -15.99 -11.74 7.86
CA ALA A 342 -16.47 -10.52 8.51
C ALA A 342 -17.87 -10.09 8.02
N LEU A 343 -18.12 -10.19 6.72
CA LEU A 343 -19.44 -9.94 6.14
C LEU A 343 -20.46 -10.98 6.56
N GLY A 344 -20.07 -12.27 6.63
CA GLY A 344 -20.93 -13.34 7.14
C GLY A 344 -21.34 -13.11 8.59
N TRP A 345 -20.41 -12.60 9.41
CA TRP A 345 -20.71 -12.18 10.78
C TRP A 345 -21.76 -11.07 10.83
N LEU A 346 -21.67 -10.05 9.95
CA LEU A 346 -22.67 -8.99 9.88
C LEU A 346 -24.04 -9.50 9.43
N VAL A 347 -24.09 -10.45 8.49
CA VAL A 347 -25.33 -11.11 8.09
C VAL A 347 -25.97 -11.87 9.24
N GLU A 348 -25.19 -12.68 9.98
CA GLU A 348 -25.69 -13.45 11.15
C GLU A 348 -26.22 -12.53 12.26
N ARG A 349 -25.76 -11.27 12.32
CA ARG A 349 -26.16 -10.28 13.32
C ARG A 349 -27.23 -9.30 12.80
N ASP A 350 -27.87 -9.63 11.69
CA ASP A 350 -28.90 -8.82 11.03
C ASP A 350 -28.43 -7.40 10.68
N GLY A 351 -27.12 -7.21 10.47
CA GLY A 351 -26.51 -5.94 10.07
C GLY A 351 -26.49 -5.72 8.55
N LEU A 352 -26.58 -6.80 7.76
CA LEU A 352 -26.60 -6.79 6.29
C LEU A 352 -27.44 -7.96 5.78
N ASP A 353 -28.14 -7.79 4.65
CA ASP A 353 -28.69 -8.93 3.92
C ASP A 353 -27.61 -9.65 3.09
N GLU A 354 -27.83 -10.92 2.75
CA GLU A 354 -26.84 -11.74 2.03
C GLU A 354 -26.41 -11.15 0.68
N ASN A 355 -27.34 -10.52 -0.07
CA ASN A 355 -27.03 -9.94 -1.37
C ASN A 355 -26.23 -8.65 -1.21
N ALA A 356 -26.60 -7.79 -0.24
CA ALA A 356 -25.84 -6.60 0.10
C ALA A 356 -24.44 -6.95 0.62
N ALA A 357 -24.30 -8.03 1.38
CA ALA A 357 -23.00 -8.51 1.84
C ALA A 357 -22.11 -8.95 0.66
N ALA A 358 -22.66 -9.72 -0.30
CA ALA A 358 -21.93 -10.09 -1.52
C ALA A 358 -21.54 -8.85 -2.37
N ALA A 359 -22.46 -7.88 -2.49
CA ALA A 359 -22.20 -6.61 -3.19
C ALA A 359 -21.12 -5.77 -2.48
N ALA A 360 -21.14 -5.71 -1.15
CA ALA A 360 -20.11 -5.04 -0.36
C ALA A 360 -18.74 -5.69 -0.55
N GLY A 361 -18.69 -7.03 -0.56
CA GLY A 361 -17.48 -7.79 -0.87
C GLY A 361 -16.90 -7.40 -2.24
N ARG A 362 -17.74 -7.34 -3.28
CA ARG A 362 -17.33 -6.90 -4.62
C ARG A 362 -16.83 -5.45 -4.64
N ALA A 363 -17.55 -4.55 -3.98
CA ALA A 363 -17.20 -3.14 -3.93
C ALA A 363 -15.80 -2.93 -3.32
N ILE A 364 -15.53 -3.58 -2.18
CA ILE A 364 -14.26 -3.47 -1.46
C ILE A 364 -13.12 -4.12 -2.25
N LEU A 365 -13.35 -5.29 -2.84
CA LEU A 365 -12.32 -6.05 -3.54
C LEU A 365 -11.97 -5.47 -4.91
N SER A 366 -12.87 -4.72 -5.55
CA SER A 366 -12.70 -4.30 -6.95
C SER A 366 -13.28 -2.91 -7.23
N ASP A 367 -14.60 -2.75 -7.13
CA ASP A 367 -15.31 -1.66 -7.82
C ASP A 367 -14.91 -0.28 -7.29
N ASN A 368 -14.75 -0.13 -5.97
CA ASN A 368 -14.36 1.13 -5.35
C ASN A 368 -12.98 1.60 -5.84
N ALA A 369 -12.01 0.69 -5.94
CA ALA A 369 -10.68 1.01 -6.45
C ALA A 369 -10.76 1.41 -7.93
N ARG A 370 -11.54 0.70 -8.76
CA ARG A 370 -11.73 1.06 -10.17
C ARG A 370 -12.31 2.47 -10.33
N VAL A 371 -13.31 2.82 -9.53
CA VAL A 371 -13.91 4.16 -9.52
C VAL A 371 -12.92 5.22 -9.04
N LEU A 372 -12.28 5.01 -7.89
CA LEU A 372 -11.41 6.01 -7.28
C LEU A 372 -10.20 6.34 -8.18
N TYR A 373 -9.56 5.31 -8.74
CA TYR A 373 -8.34 5.43 -9.52
C TYR A 373 -8.58 5.64 -11.01
N GLY A 374 -9.84 5.61 -11.47
CA GLY A 374 -10.22 5.79 -12.88
C GLY A 374 -9.74 4.64 -13.77
N LEU A 375 -9.82 3.41 -13.25
CA LEU A 375 -9.46 2.20 -14.00
C LEU A 375 -10.61 1.79 -14.92
N ARG A 376 -10.31 0.97 -15.93
CA ARG A 376 -11.36 0.40 -16.78
C ARG A 376 -12.26 -0.50 -15.95
N GLN A 377 -13.57 -0.37 -16.14
CA GLN A 377 -14.52 -1.34 -15.62
C GLN A 377 -14.43 -2.61 -16.48
N GLU A 378 -14.47 -3.78 -15.85
CA GLU A 378 -14.65 -5.02 -16.60
C GLU A 378 -16.07 -5.03 -17.21
N PRO A 379 -16.26 -5.60 -18.41
CA PRO A 379 -17.56 -5.69 -19.07
C PRO A 379 -18.63 -6.41 -18.25
#